data_AF-A0A812HZB9-F1
#
_entry.id   AF-A0A812HZB9-F1
#
_cell.length_a   1.000
_cell.length_b   1.000
_cell.length_c   1.000
_cell.angle_alpha   90.00
_cell.angle_beta   90.00
_cell.angle_gamma   90.00
#
_symmetry.space_group_name_H-M   'P 1'
#
loop_
_entity.id
_entity.type
_entity.pdbx_description
1 polymer ?
#
loop_
_entity_poly.entity_id
_entity_poly.type
_entity_poly.pdbx_seq_one_letter_code
_entity_poly.pdbx_strand_id
1 'polypeptide(L)'
;MLVWTMWKAGFRQGLWHLFEYWAEGSFQQVEPYGLFQMDSTWCKEAEREASVRRSLCSWFPLRCLQMEVALLGGPVPVRRALHPAYQKVAKLVDFLEASALDSPEGVLAACEDFAKYKGQWLKVAGGDKADFWQYDIWRIVRMIRSISGDNEADLVALGESQATTPTRASKQRDLLSSPLAEVDPGLVRIESPGYDERELNEVLSFNASIYDLTIQYSCLACTSCGGEGQDSTVFLNLVLFLGLQVGNVFLQMFLLFEIEFLIAFPAMEHARDLYDRFTDRCYGEDLMASSEDVSTLFQSWDGTAKAELCQFPLTNPTFFFMVILIWTFFLGHELKQTVYFFWHTIRLQRPAEGWVYILDHQDQSQFVITHMNGMLKFWIAFIVFLPKFIIAIVLWYVGARWLTATPGVDNLMLNSLALTFICELDELIFRTCTSENIKACLERTKLPMAPLPAGPSKAGAVETAVTVVGCFALAFL
;
A
#
# COMPACT_ATOMS: atom_id res chain seq x y z
N MET A 1 19.17 -16.84 2.86
CA MET A 1 18.55 -17.46 1.66
C MET A 1 18.76 -18.97 1.60
N LEU A 2 20.01 -19.48 1.50
CA LEU A 2 20.32 -20.91 1.35
C LEU A 2 19.67 -21.83 2.40
N VAL A 3 19.74 -21.46 3.69
CA VAL A 3 19.18 -22.21 4.83
C VAL A 3 17.66 -22.33 4.76
N TRP A 4 16.97 -21.25 4.38
CA TRP A 4 15.51 -21.23 4.21
C TRP A 4 15.08 -22.05 2.99
N THR A 5 15.82 -21.95 1.88
CA THR A 5 15.57 -22.76 0.69
C THR A 5 15.77 -24.26 0.98
N MET A 6 16.79 -24.63 1.76
CA MET A 6 17.01 -26.00 2.22
C MET A 6 15.92 -26.48 3.18
N TRP A 7 15.43 -25.63 4.08
CA TRP A 7 14.32 -25.97 4.98
C TRP A 7 13.03 -26.21 4.19
N LYS A 8 12.66 -25.26 3.32
CA LYS A 8 11.43 -25.32 2.53
C LYS A 8 11.45 -26.48 1.52
N ALA A 9 12.63 -26.84 1.01
CA ALA A 9 12.84 -28.02 0.17
C ALA A 9 12.90 -29.35 0.94
N GLY A 10 12.72 -29.35 2.28
CA GLY A 10 12.71 -30.56 3.10
C GLY A 10 14.08 -31.16 3.38
N PHE A 11 15.18 -30.46 3.10
CA PHE A 11 16.57 -30.91 3.24
C PHE A 11 17.06 -30.84 4.71
N ARG A 12 16.37 -31.55 5.60
CA ARG A 12 16.62 -31.52 7.05
C ARG A 12 18.03 -32.00 7.44
N GLN A 13 18.58 -32.97 6.72
CA GLN A 13 19.89 -33.56 7.02
C GLN A 13 21.06 -32.66 6.60
N GLY A 14 20.90 -31.92 5.49
CA GLY A 14 21.87 -30.91 5.08
C GLY A 14 21.90 -29.70 6.03
N LEU A 15 20.73 -29.31 6.56
CA LEU A 15 20.63 -28.31 7.62
C LEU A 15 21.31 -28.77 8.91
N TRP A 16 21.10 -30.03 9.31
CA TRP A 16 21.71 -30.59 10.51
C TRP A 16 23.24 -30.57 10.44
N HIS A 17 23.85 -31.06 9.36
CA HIS A 17 25.30 -31.02 9.19
C HIS A 17 25.85 -29.59 9.09
N LEU A 18 25.11 -28.68 8.45
CA LEU A 18 25.48 -27.26 8.43
C LEU A 18 25.54 -26.69 9.86
N PHE A 19 24.62 -27.09 10.74
CA PHE A 19 24.59 -26.67 12.15
C PHE A 19 25.66 -27.36 13.01
N GLU A 20 25.97 -28.63 12.78
CA GLU A 20 27.10 -29.33 13.42
C GLU A 20 28.44 -28.65 13.08
N TYR A 21 28.74 -28.45 11.80
CA TYR A 21 29.96 -27.76 11.35
C TYR A 21 30.05 -26.31 11.87
N TRP A 22 28.91 -25.67 12.11
CA TRP A 22 28.86 -24.32 12.68
C TRP A 22 29.08 -24.31 14.20
N ALA A 23 28.59 -25.33 14.91
CA ALA A 23 28.78 -25.50 16.35
C ALA A 23 30.23 -25.83 16.71
N GLU A 24 30.95 -26.53 15.83
CA GLU A 24 32.36 -26.91 16.00
C GLU A 24 33.36 -25.76 15.77
N GLY A 25 32.88 -24.56 15.39
CA GLY A 25 33.74 -23.37 15.25
C GLY A 25 34.69 -23.41 14.03
N SER A 26 34.45 -24.29 13.07
CA SER A 26 35.36 -24.54 11.93
C SER A 26 35.36 -23.44 10.86
N PHE A 27 34.58 -22.37 11.02
CA PHE A 27 34.59 -21.20 10.14
C PHE A 27 35.57 -20.14 10.66
N GLN A 28 36.85 -20.22 10.27
CA GLN A 28 37.84 -19.17 10.57
C GLN A 28 37.96 -18.08 9.49
N GLN A 29 37.34 -18.23 8.30
CA GLN A 29 37.32 -17.18 7.28
C GLN A 29 35.94 -17.12 6.62
N VAL A 30 35.19 -16.07 6.92
CA VAL A 30 33.83 -15.83 6.41
C VAL A 30 33.85 -14.81 5.25
N GLU A 31 35.02 -14.23 4.94
CA GLU A 31 35.16 -13.24 3.87
C GLU A 31 34.72 -13.66 2.45
N PRO A 32 34.76 -14.93 1.98
CA PRO A 32 34.49 -15.19 0.57
C PRO A 32 33.00 -15.25 0.19
N TYR A 33 32.06 -15.27 1.15
CA TYR A 33 30.67 -15.67 0.85
C TYR A 33 29.59 -14.62 1.11
N GLY A 34 29.93 -13.33 1.28
CA GLY A 34 28.91 -12.27 1.20
C GLY A 34 29.29 -10.88 1.67
N LEU A 35 29.74 -10.06 0.71
CA LEU A 35 29.68 -8.59 0.61
C LEU A 35 30.42 -7.64 1.60
N PHE A 36 31.19 -6.76 0.96
CA PHE A 36 31.80 -5.47 1.36
C PHE A 36 32.85 -5.44 2.48
N GLN A 37 34.10 -5.58 2.01
CA GLN A 37 35.31 -5.04 2.60
C GLN A 37 35.15 -3.51 2.77
N MET A 38 34.92 -3.03 4.01
CA MET A 38 35.20 -1.65 4.33
C MET A 38 36.72 -1.52 4.52
N ASP A 39 37.33 -0.89 3.52
CA ASP A 39 38.76 -0.70 3.42
C ASP A 39 39.30 0.08 4.63
N SER A 40 40.51 -0.32 5.06
CA SER A 40 41.31 0.22 6.17
C SER A 40 41.68 1.71 6.04
N THR A 41 41.21 2.37 4.98
CA THR A 41 41.45 3.78 4.67
C THR A 41 40.42 4.73 5.31
N TRP A 42 39.37 4.23 5.98
CA TRP A 42 38.31 5.06 6.58
C TRP A 42 38.73 5.87 7.84
N CYS A 43 39.95 5.68 8.38
CA CYS A 43 40.41 6.38 9.59
C CYS A 43 40.93 7.83 9.39
N LYS A 44 40.45 8.62 8.41
CA LYS A 44 41.08 9.94 8.13
C LYS A 44 40.20 11.20 8.20
N GLU A 45 38.88 11.11 8.42
CA GLU A 45 38.03 12.32 8.50
C GLU A 45 37.04 12.28 9.69
N ALA A 46 37.49 12.77 10.85
CA ALA A 46 36.70 12.84 12.09
C ALA A 46 35.40 13.67 11.96
N GLU A 47 35.35 14.65 11.04
CA GLU A 47 34.15 15.48 10.83
C GLU A 47 33.05 14.75 10.05
N ARG A 48 33.41 13.85 9.12
CA ARG A 48 32.44 12.97 8.44
C ARG A 48 31.91 11.90 9.38
N GLU A 49 32.74 11.40 10.30
CA GLU A 49 32.30 10.49 11.35
C GLU A 49 31.23 11.14 12.23
N ALA A 50 31.37 12.43 12.58
CA ALA A 50 30.38 13.16 13.37
C ALA A 50 29.07 13.42 12.61
N SER A 51 29.12 13.69 11.31
CA SER A 51 27.94 13.87 10.45
C SER A 51 27.21 12.53 10.22
N VAL A 52 27.95 11.46 9.93
CA VAL A 52 27.41 10.11 9.80
C VAL A 52 26.89 9.60 11.14
N ARG A 53 27.56 9.89 12.27
CA ARG A 53 27.01 9.63 13.62
C ARG A 53 25.73 10.40 13.87
N ARG A 54 25.62 11.67 13.48
CA ARG A 54 24.37 12.45 13.60
C ARG A 54 23.24 11.89 12.72
N SER A 55 23.55 11.49 11.49
CA SER A 55 22.58 10.82 10.60
C SER A 55 22.22 9.42 11.06
N LEU A 56 23.11 8.71 11.75
CA LEU A 56 22.80 7.42 12.39
C LEU A 56 22.04 7.60 13.71
N CYS A 57 22.23 8.72 14.42
CA CYS A 57 21.50 9.06 15.65
C CYS A 57 20.04 9.49 15.38
N SER A 58 19.71 9.98 14.18
CA SER A 58 18.31 10.30 13.81
C SER A 58 17.49 9.09 13.37
N TRP A 59 18.14 7.94 13.15
CA TRP A 59 17.52 6.67 12.75
C TRP A 59 18.04 5.57 13.66
N PHE A 60 17.56 5.43 14.89
CA PHE A 60 18.12 4.45 15.84
C PHE A 60 17.87 2.99 15.42
N PRO A 61 18.92 2.19 15.11
CA PRO A 61 18.93 0.77 15.42
C PRO A 61 19.23 0.55 16.92
N LEU A 62 18.76 -0.57 17.45
CA LEU A 62 18.83 -0.99 18.87
C LEU A 62 20.24 -0.83 19.51
N ARG A 63 21.30 -0.92 18.68
CA ARG A 63 22.70 -0.82 19.09
C ARG A 63 23.12 0.57 19.58
N CYS A 64 22.59 1.66 19.00
CA CYS A 64 22.95 3.02 19.40
C CYS A 64 22.34 3.39 20.76
N LEU A 65 21.14 2.85 21.05
CA LEU A 65 20.46 3.04 22.33
C LEU A 65 21.19 2.32 23.47
N GLN A 66 21.70 1.10 23.23
CA GLN A 66 22.52 0.36 24.20
C GLN A 66 23.87 1.03 24.47
N MET A 67 24.49 1.63 23.46
CA MET A 67 25.76 2.34 23.63
C MET A 67 25.59 3.59 24.49
N GLU A 68 24.46 4.29 24.37
CA GLU A 68 24.12 5.45 25.21
C GLU A 68 23.83 5.03 26.67
N VAL A 69 23.11 3.93 26.89
CA VAL A 69 22.85 3.36 28.22
C VAL A 69 24.13 2.86 28.88
N ALA A 70 25.03 2.23 28.13
CA ALA A 70 26.32 1.76 28.63
C ALA A 70 27.31 2.90 28.93
N LEU A 71 27.25 4.00 28.16
CA LEU A 71 28.14 5.16 28.35
C LEU A 71 27.66 6.13 29.44
N LEU A 72 26.35 6.24 29.69
CA LEU A 72 25.79 7.25 30.60
C LEU A 72 25.49 6.73 32.02
N GLY A 73 25.60 5.42 32.27
CA GLY A 73 25.54 4.86 33.64
C GLY A 73 24.24 5.15 34.41
N GLY A 74 23.14 5.44 33.71
CA GLY A 74 21.85 5.77 34.33
C GLY A 74 20.65 5.31 33.49
N PRO A 75 19.48 5.12 34.11
CA PRO A 75 18.28 4.64 33.42
C PRO A 75 17.71 5.72 32.50
N VAL A 76 17.86 5.52 31.18
CA VAL A 76 17.18 6.35 30.18
C VAL A 76 15.72 5.88 30.08
N PRO A 77 14.71 6.77 30.08
CA PRO A 77 13.31 6.38 29.91
C PRO A 77 13.04 5.99 28.44
N VAL A 78 13.43 4.78 28.05
CA VAL A 78 13.39 4.20 26.69
C VAL A 78 12.00 4.21 26.05
N ARG A 79 10.92 4.25 26.84
CA ARG A 79 9.55 4.04 26.34
C ARG A 79 8.99 5.14 25.44
N ARG A 80 9.53 6.37 25.46
CA ARG A 80 8.92 7.50 24.72
C ARG A 80 9.59 7.83 23.39
N ALA A 81 10.80 7.36 23.13
CA ALA A 81 11.56 7.72 21.92
C ALA A 81 11.65 6.59 20.88
N LEU A 82 11.16 5.39 21.18
CA LEU A 82 11.25 4.25 20.27
C LEU A 82 10.16 4.32 19.20
N HIS A 83 10.56 4.35 17.92
CA HIS A 83 9.63 4.33 16.79
C HIS A 83 8.62 3.17 16.94
N PRO A 84 7.32 3.38 16.65
CA PRO A 84 6.25 2.41 16.95
C PRO A 84 6.51 0.98 16.45
N ALA A 85 7.25 0.83 15.35
CA ALA A 85 7.65 -0.45 14.80
C ALA A 85 8.54 -1.28 15.76
N TYR A 86 9.42 -0.64 16.53
CA TYR A 86 10.36 -1.33 17.44
C TYR A 86 9.79 -1.54 18.84
N GLN A 87 8.73 -0.82 19.23
CA GLN A 87 8.06 -1.00 20.53
C GLN A 87 7.50 -2.42 20.68
N LYS A 88 7.16 -3.05 19.56
CA LYS A 88 6.69 -4.44 19.52
C LYS A 88 7.84 -5.42 19.78
N VAL A 89 8.96 -5.24 19.09
CA VAL A 89 10.14 -6.09 19.29
C VAL A 89 10.68 -5.95 20.72
N ALA A 90 10.74 -4.73 21.26
CA ALA A 90 11.13 -4.50 22.64
C ALA A 90 10.26 -5.28 23.64
N LYS A 91 8.93 -5.29 23.46
CA LYS A 91 8.01 -6.06 24.32
C LYS A 91 8.20 -7.58 24.24
N LEU A 92 8.57 -8.10 23.06
CA LEU A 92 8.89 -9.53 22.91
C LEU A 92 10.21 -9.85 23.62
N VAL A 93 11.22 -9.01 23.46
CA VAL A 93 12.51 -9.17 24.15
C VAL A 93 12.32 -9.11 25.67
N ASP A 94 11.61 -8.12 26.19
CA ASP A 94 11.27 -8.01 27.62
C ASP A 94 10.57 -9.28 28.13
N PHE A 95 9.69 -9.88 27.34
CA PHE A 95 8.98 -11.11 27.69
C PHE A 95 9.90 -12.33 27.70
N LEU A 96 10.79 -12.46 26.71
CA LEU A 96 11.76 -13.56 26.62
C LEU A 96 12.78 -13.49 27.76
N GLU A 97 13.25 -12.28 28.10
CA GLU A 97 14.14 -12.05 29.24
C GLU A 97 13.46 -12.39 30.57
N ALA A 98 12.19 -12.02 30.74
CA ALA A 98 11.43 -12.36 31.94
C ALA A 98 11.12 -13.87 32.07
N SER A 99 11.23 -14.65 31.00
CA SER A 99 10.88 -16.07 30.98
C SER A 99 12.04 -17.01 31.35
N ALA A 100 13.24 -16.50 31.65
CA ALA A 100 14.41 -17.24 32.16
C ALA A 100 14.69 -18.55 31.39
N LEU A 101 15.06 -18.43 30.12
CA LEU A 101 15.11 -19.55 29.17
C LEU A 101 16.54 -20.08 28.99
N ASP A 102 16.80 -21.30 29.48
CA ASP A 102 18.14 -21.90 29.44
C ASP A 102 18.40 -22.77 28.20
N SER A 103 17.37 -23.09 27.41
CA SER A 103 17.47 -23.95 26.21
C SER A 103 16.85 -23.32 24.95
N PRO A 104 17.33 -23.71 23.75
CA PRO A 104 16.73 -23.28 22.48
C PRO A 104 15.24 -23.63 22.37
N GLU A 105 14.85 -24.79 22.90
CA GLU A 105 13.45 -25.24 22.95
C GLU A 105 12.61 -24.33 23.85
N GLY A 106 13.18 -23.85 24.96
CA GLY A 106 12.53 -22.87 25.84
C GLY A 106 12.27 -21.53 25.16
N VAL A 107 13.23 -21.03 24.38
CA VAL A 107 13.08 -19.80 23.58
C VAL A 107 11.96 -19.93 22.55
N LEU A 108 11.91 -21.07 21.86
CA LEU A 108 10.86 -21.33 20.88
C LEU A 108 9.47 -21.39 21.56
N ALA A 109 9.36 -22.13 22.66
CA ALA A 109 8.12 -22.27 23.42
C ALA A 109 7.63 -20.92 23.98
N ALA A 110 8.53 -20.07 24.49
CA ALA A 110 8.17 -18.75 24.97
C ALA A 110 7.73 -17.79 23.85
N CYS A 111 8.33 -17.88 22.65
CA CYS A 111 7.87 -17.12 21.49
C CYS A 111 6.45 -17.55 21.07
N GLU A 112 6.17 -18.85 21.07
CA GLU A 112 4.85 -19.40 20.79
C GLU A 112 3.82 -18.98 21.86
N ASP A 113 4.20 -19.00 23.13
CA ASP A 113 3.33 -18.57 24.24
C ASP A 113 3.08 -17.05 24.24
N PHE A 114 4.08 -16.23 23.91
CA PHE A 114 3.89 -14.80 23.69
C PHE A 114 2.88 -14.52 22.57
N ALA A 115 2.96 -15.27 21.47
CA ALA A 115 2.03 -15.15 20.35
C ALA A 115 0.59 -15.56 20.75
N LYS A 116 0.43 -16.57 21.61
CA LYS A 116 -0.87 -16.98 22.16
C LYS A 116 -1.46 -15.91 23.09
N TYR A 117 -0.66 -15.29 23.96
CA TYR A 117 -1.13 -14.33 24.97
C TYR A 117 -1.63 -13.00 24.37
N LYS A 118 -1.22 -12.67 23.14
CA LYS A 118 -1.53 -11.39 22.49
C LYS A 118 -2.23 -11.51 21.12
N GLY A 119 -2.86 -12.66 20.83
CA GLY A 119 -3.99 -12.86 19.89
C GLY A 119 -3.92 -12.39 18.42
N GLN A 120 -3.00 -11.50 18.00
CA GLN A 120 -3.00 -10.86 16.68
C GLN A 120 -1.62 -10.37 16.21
N TRP A 121 -0.51 -10.87 16.77
CA TRP A 121 0.81 -10.29 16.49
C TRP A 121 1.40 -10.58 15.11
N LEU A 122 1.15 -11.76 14.54
CA LEU A 122 1.77 -12.16 13.26
C LEU A 122 0.91 -11.91 12.02
N LYS A 123 -0.33 -11.44 12.15
CA LYS A 123 -1.23 -11.27 10.98
C LYS A 123 -0.97 -10.01 10.13
N VAL A 124 -0.03 -9.13 10.51
CA VAL A 124 0.22 -7.86 9.77
C VAL A 124 1.67 -7.70 9.30
N ALA A 125 2.47 -8.77 9.29
CA ALA A 125 3.71 -8.79 8.50
C ALA A 125 3.40 -9.32 7.09
N GLY A 126 2.65 -8.52 6.32
CA GLY A 126 2.44 -8.80 4.90
C GLY A 126 3.72 -8.58 4.09
N GLY A 127 3.98 -9.53 3.19
CA GLY A 127 4.72 -9.30 1.93
C GLY A 127 6.23 -9.26 2.05
N ASP A 128 6.82 -8.09 2.30
CA ASP A 128 8.19 -7.82 1.83
C ASP A 128 9.15 -7.35 2.93
N LYS A 129 8.69 -7.27 4.18
CA LYS A 129 9.52 -6.79 5.30
C LYS A 129 10.10 -7.89 6.17
N ALA A 130 9.79 -9.17 5.96
CA ALA A 130 10.24 -10.27 6.81
C ALA A 130 11.73 -10.65 6.60
N ASP A 131 12.28 -10.38 5.42
CA ASP A 131 13.62 -10.84 5.05
C ASP A 131 14.78 -10.13 5.78
N PHE A 132 14.51 -9.01 6.46
CA PHE A 132 15.53 -8.24 7.18
C PHE A 132 15.70 -8.64 8.66
N TRP A 133 14.77 -9.42 9.24
CA TRP A 133 14.62 -9.50 10.71
C TRP A 133 15.33 -10.68 11.40
N GLN A 134 15.79 -11.68 10.66
CA GLN A 134 16.22 -12.94 11.29
C GLN A 134 17.69 -12.94 11.77
N TYR A 135 18.54 -12.07 11.22
CA TYR A 135 19.98 -12.03 11.53
C TYR A 135 20.28 -11.34 12.87
N ASP A 136 19.54 -10.29 13.24
CA ASP A 136 19.82 -9.50 14.44
C ASP A 136 19.27 -10.11 15.74
N ILE A 137 18.20 -10.89 15.66
CA ILE A 137 17.60 -11.57 16.83
C ILE A 137 18.57 -12.62 17.40
N TRP A 138 19.26 -13.37 16.55
CA TRP A 138 20.22 -14.40 16.99
C TRP A 138 21.53 -13.82 17.54
N ARG A 139 21.90 -12.61 17.10
CA ARG A 139 23.07 -11.89 17.56
C ARG A 139 22.88 -11.31 18.97
N ILE A 140 21.66 -10.91 19.32
CA ILE A 140 21.29 -10.38 20.64
C ILE A 140 21.24 -11.51 21.69
N VAL A 141 20.67 -12.66 21.36
CA VAL A 141 20.62 -13.83 22.26
C VAL A 141 22.02 -14.36 22.60
N ARG A 142 22.96 -14.31 21.65
CA ARG A 142 24.35 -14.74 21.84
C ARG A 142 25.17 -13.79 22.72
N MET A 143 24.88 -12.49 22.66
CA MET A 143 25.57 -11.46 23.46
C MET A 143 25.14 -11.48 24.93
N ILE A 144 23.87 -11.81 25.21
CA ILE A 144 23.33 -11.91 26.57
C ILE A 144 23.88 -13.13 27.32
N ARG A 145 24.04 -14.29 26.63
CA ARG A 145 24.70 -15.47 27.21
C ARG A 145 26.18 -15.27 27.54
N SER A 146 26.86 -14.38 26.84
CA SER A 146 28.28 -14.05 27.09
C SER A 146 28.49 -13.22 28.36
N ILE A 147 27.45 -12.59 28.90
CA ILE A 147 27.54 -11.67 30.05
C ILE A 147 27.19 -12.37 31.37
N SER A 148 26.59 -13.57 31.32
CA SER A 148 26.07 -14.28 32.51
C SER A 148 26.93 -15.45 33.02
N GLY A 149 28.18 -15.59 32.58
CA GLY A 149 29.08 -16.67 33.02
C GLY A 149 30.29 -16.16 33.79
N ASP A 150 30.29 -16.38 35.10
CA ASP A 150 31.42 -16.18 36.01
C ASP A 150 32.68 -16.95 35.54
N ASN A 151 33.83 -16.27 35.57
CA ASN A 151 35.03 -16.82 36.18
C ASN A 151 36.05 -15.71 36.47
N GLU A 152 36.19 -15.48 37.76
CA GLU A 152 37.27 -14.79 38.46
C GLU A 152 38.53 -15.68 38.42
N ALA A 153 39.60 -15.24 37.75
CA ALA A 153 40.99 -15.56 38.10
C ALA A 153 41.98 -14.75 37.24
N ASP A 154 43.02 -14.28 37.92
CA ASP A 154 44.31 -13.76 37.43
C ASP A 154 44.43 -12.29 37.01
N LEU A 155 44.89 -11.54 38.02
CA LEU A 155 45.32 -10.16 37.99
C LEU A 155 46.77 -10.13 38.49
N VAL A 156 47.79 -10.19 37.62
CA VAL A 156 49.18 -9.81 37.96
C VAL A 156 49.95 -9.30 36.73
N ALA A 157 50.45 -8.06 36.88
CA ALA A 157 51.75 -7.52 36.44
C ALA A 157 51.94 -6.77 35.09
N LEU A 158 52.53 -5.58 35.29
CA LEU A 158 53.49 -4.82 34.45
C LEU A 158 52.89 -4.09 33.23
N GLY A 159 53.22 -2.84 32.93
CA GLY A 159 54.24 -1.92 33.43
C GLY A 159 54.41 -0.81 32.37
N GLU A 160 54.65 0.42 32.84
CA GLU A 160 55.29 1.59 32.19
C GLU A 160 55.48 1.64 30.64
N SER A 161 55.09 2.75 30.01
CA SER A 161 56.03 3.81 29.57
C SER A 161 55.52 4.72 28.41
N GLN A 162 55.60 6.03 28.69
CA GLN A 162 55.93 7.22 27.86
C GLN A 162 55.61 7.36 26.35
N ALA A 163 55.03 8.54 26.06
CA ALA A 163 55.37 9.58 25.03
C ALA A 163 55.29 9.18 23.53
N THR A 164 54.99 10.02 22.53
CA THR A 164 55.22 11.45 22.24
C THR A 164 54.27 11.89 21.08
N THR A 165 53.92 13.18 21.03
CA THR A 165 53.46 13.99 19.86
C THR A 165 54.60 14.12 18.79
N PRO A 166 54.49 14.77 17.58
CA PRO A 166 53.43 15.65 17.01
C PRO A 166 53.19 15.59 15.46
N THR A 167 52.17 16.36 15.00
CA THR A 167 52.03 17.13 13.73
C THR A 167 52.45 16.55 12.36
N ARG A 168 51.54 16.60 11.36
CA ARG A 168 51.74 17.39 10.12
C ARG A 168 50.45 17.55 9.28
N ALA A 169 50.33 18.75 8.71
CA ALA A 169 49.30 19.23 7.81
C ALA A 169 49.52 18.82 6.33
N SER A 170 48.43 18.68 5.59
CA SER A 170 48.27 19.03 4.15
C SER A 170 46.80 18.78 3.77
N LYS A 171 45.98 19.81 3.53
CA LYS A 171 45.85 20.57 2.27
C LYS A 171 45.40 19.67 1.10
N GLN A 172 44.27 20.05 0.49
CA GLN A 172 43.87 19.79 -0.90
C GLN A 172 42.79 18.71 -1.14
N ARG A 173 41.52 19.15 -1.24
CA ARG A 173 40.66 19.01 -2.45
C ARG A 173 39.25 19.54 -2.19
N ASP A 174 39.07 20.82 -2.52
CA ASP A 174 37.82 21.32 -3.06
C ASP A 174 37.63 20.77 -4.49
N LEU A 175 36.37 20.74 -4.94
CA LEU A 175 35.86 20.36 -6.27
C LEU A 175 35.28 18.94 -6.38
N LEU A 176 34.10 18.72 -5.79
CA LEU A 176 32.94 18.03 -6.40
C LEU A 176 31.82 17.84 -5.36
N SER A 177 31.03 18.89 -5.14
CA SER A 177 29.72 18.80 -4.50
C SER A 177 28.74 19.67 -5.28
N SER A 178 27.92 19.01 -6.11
CA SER A 178 26.71 19.59 -6.68
C SER A 178 25.59 19.50 -5.63
N PRO A 179 24.87 20.59 -5.31
CA PRO A 179 23.76 20.54 -4.37
C PRO A 179 22.46 20.16 -5.10
N LEU A 180 21.93 18.98 -4.80
CA LEU A 180 20.49 18.74 -4.92
C LEU A 180 19.85 19.44 -3.72
N ALA A 181 19.28 20.61 -3.97
CA ALA A 181 18.61 21.43 -2.98
C ALA A 181 17.48 20.64 -2.32
N GLU A 182 17.55 20.53 -1.00
CA GLU A 182 16.44 20.25 -0.11
C GLU A 182 15.41 21.37 -0.34
N VAL A 183 14.34 21.05 -1.07
CA VAL A 183 13.27 22.01 -1.35
C VAL A 183 12.51 22.22 -0.05
N ASP A 184 12.87 23.27 0.68
CA ASP A 184 12.07 23.80 1.77
C ASP A 184 10.91 24.59 1.11
N PRO A 185 9.66 24.06 1.07
CA PRO A 185 8.56 24.84 0.56
C PRO A 185 8.41 26.03 1.51
N GLY A 186 8.63 27.25 1.01
CA GLY A 186 8.48 28.50 1.77
C GLY A 186 7.01 28.74 2.14
N LEU A 187 6.45 27.84 2.96
CA LEU A 187 5.08 27.83 3.40
C LEU A 187 4.94 28.95 4.42
N VAL A 188 4.20 30.00 4.04
CA VAL A 188 3.89 31.12 4.93
C VAL A 188 3.11 30.57 6.13
N ARG A 189 3.76 30.56 7.30
CA ARG A 189 3.16 30.14 8.57
C ARG A 189 2.17 31.20 9.03
N ILE A 190 0.88 30.99 8.77
CA ILE A 190 -0.19 31.84 9.29
C ILE A 190 -0.68 31.21 10.60
N GLU A 191 -0.53 31.92 11.73
CA GLU A 191 -1.15 31.53 12.99
C GLU A 191 -2.68 31.65 12.86
N SER A 192 -3.34 30.51 12.69
CA SER A 192 -4.80 30.46 12.53
C SER A 192 -5.51 30.80 13.86
N PRO A 193 -6.58 31.62 13.82
CA PRO A 193 -7.39 31.91 15.00
C PRO A 193 -8.06 30.65 15.56
N GLY A 194 -7.58 30.19 16.73
CA GLY A 194 -8.33 29.44 17.76
C GLY A 194 -9.23 28.28 17.33
N TYR A 195 -8.86 27.46 16.35
CA TYR A 195 -9.56 26.20 16.09
C TYR A 195 -9.31 25.22 17.23
N ASP A 196 -10.38 24.65 17.80
CA ASP A 196 -10.28 23.60 18.82
C ASP A 196 -9.74 22.33 18.13
N GLU A 197 -8.50 21.93 18.47
CA GLU A 197 -7.83 20.74 17.92
C GLU A 197 -8.71 19.47 17.98
N ARG A 198 -9.71 19.45 18.88
CA ARG A 198 -10.65 18.35 19.03
C ARG A 198 -11.61 18.17 17.85
N GLU A 199 -11.87 19.21 17.07
CA GLU A 199 -12.73 19.12 15.89
C GLU A 199 -12.01 18.55 14.66
N LEU A 200 -10.66 18.48 14.68
CA LEU A 200 -9.85 17.98 13.56
C LEU A 200 -9.67 16.45 13.55
N ASN A 201 -10.34 15.71 14.44
CA ASN A 201 -10.04 14.28 14.66
C ASN A 201 -10.50 13.36 13.53
N GLU A 202 -11.37 13.81 12.64
CA GLU A 202 -11.85 13.03 11.51
C GLU A 202 -11.32 13.60 10.19
N VAL A 203 -10.31 12.91 9.66
CA VAL A 203 -9.58 13.33 8.47
C VAL A 203 -9.70 12.27 7.39
N LEU A 204 -10.07 12.68 6.19
CA LEU A 204 -10.09 11.83 5.02
C LEU A 204 -8.70 11.79 4.39
N SER A 205 -8.11 10.60 4.33
CA SER A 205 -6.86 10.36 3.62
C SER A 205 -7.12 10.27 2.12
N PHE A 206 -6.31 10.97 1.32
CA PHE A 206 -6.24 10.72 -0.11
C PHE A 206 -5.82 9.28 -0.37
N ASN A 207 -6.32 8.69 -1.44
CA ASN A 207 -5.93 7.36 -1.89
C ASN A 207 -4.68 7.48 -2.76
N ALA A 208 -4.02 6.36 -2.99
CA ALA A 208 -2.88 6.25 -3.88
C ALA A 208 -3.34 6.30 -5.36
N SER A 209 -3.96 7.41 -5.78
CA SER A 209 -4.54 7.60 -7.11
C SER A 209 -4.07 8.89 -7.79
N ILE A 210 -4.06 8.89 -9.13
CA ILE A 210 -3.69 10.07 -9.94
C ILE A 210 -4.71 11.19 -9.74
N TYR A 211 -5.99 10.85 -9.57
CA TYR A 211 -7.07 11.82 -9.35
C TYR A 211 -6.83 12.63 -8.07
N ASP A 212 -6.46 11.95 -6.98
CA ASP A 212 -6.15 12.58 -5.70
C ASP A 212 -4.92 13.51 -5.79
N LEU A 213 -3.93 13.11 -6.59
CA LEU A 213 -2.76 13.92 -6.87
C LEU A 213 -3.08 15.17 -7.69
N THR A 214 -3.97 15.06 -8.69
CA THR A 214 -4.49 16.21 -9.43
C THR A 214 -5.22 17.18 -8.50
N ILE A 215 -6.01 16.68 -7.54
CA ILE A 215 -6.69 17.53 -6.54
C ILE A 215 -5.67 18.28 -5.70
N GLN A 216 -4.68 17.59 -5.13
CA GLN A 216 -3.64 18.17 -4.29
C GLN A 216 -2.88 19.29 -5.05
N TYR A 217 -2.39 19.00 -6.26
CA TYR A 217 -1.62 19.96 -7.04
C TYR A 217 -2.47 21.08 -7.62
N SER A 218 -3.78 20.86 -7.85
CA SER A 218 -4.70 21.96 -8.20
C SER A 218 -4.83 22.94 -7.04
N CYS A 219 -4.89 22.44 -5.80
CA CYS A 219 -4.90 23.29 -4.62
C CYS A 219 -3.59 24.07 -4.46
N LEU A 220 -2.43 23.40 -4.61
CA LEU A 220 -1.11 24.02 -4.52
C LEU A 220 -0.88 25.08 -5.61
N ALA A 221 -1.30 24.81 -6.85
CA ALA A 221 -1.17 25.76 -7.94
C ALA A 221 -2.00 27.04 -7.69
N CYS A 222 -3.20 26.89 -7.11
CA CYS A 222 -4.01 28.04 -6.71
C CYS A 222 -3.42 28.85 -5.56
N THR A 223 -2.71 28.23 -4.61
CA THR A 223 -1.99 28.97 -3.55
C THR A 223 -0.78 29.72 -4.06
N SER A 224 -0.12 29.19 -5.09
CA SER A 224 1.12 29.73 -5.65
C SER A 224 0.95 31.08 -6.35
N CYS A 225 -0.21 31.39 -6.92
CA CYS A 225 -0.44 32.60 -7.75
C CYS A 225 -0.16 33.98 -7.08
N GLY A 226 0.32 34.04 -5.84
CA GLY A 226 0.69 35.27 -5.14
C GLY A 226 2.20 35.53 -4.94
N GLY A 227 3.12 34.62 -5.31
CA GLY A 227 4.55 34.75 -4.95
C GLY A 227 5.54 34.65 -6.12
N GLU A 228 6.42 35.66 -6.29
CA GLU A 228 7.47 35.65 -7.33
C GLU A 228 8.56 34.60 -7.03
N GLY A 229 8.44 33.37 -7.56
CA GLY A 229 9.61 32.49 -7.79
C GLY A 229 9.43 30.98 -7.69
N GLN A 230 8.48 30.46 -6.89
CA GLN A 230 8.34 29.01 -6.65
C GLN A 230 7.25 28.33 -7.52
N ASP A 231 6.53 29.11 -8.32
CA ASP A 231 5.26 28.69 -8.95
C ASP A 231 5.42 27.75 -10.15
N SER A 232 6.52 27.87 -10.90
CA SER A 232 6.69 27.13 -12.16
C SER A 232 6.75 25.62 -11.96
N THR A 233 7.37 25.15 -10.89
CA THR A 233 7.50 23.70 -10.62
C THR A 233 6.18 23.08 -10.20
N VAL A 234 5.39 23.76 -9.36
CA VAL A 234 4.05 23.30 -8.94
C VAL A 234 3.12 23.22 -10.14
N PHE A 235 3.14 24.25 -11.00
CA PHE A 235 2.35 24.27 -12.22
C PHE A 235 2.76 23.16 -13.20
N LEU A 236 4.07 22.95 -13.42
CA LEU A 236 4.55 21.87 -14.28
C LEU A 236 4.12 20.50 -13.79
N ASN A 237 4.18 20.25 -12.48
CA ASN A 237 3.70 19.01 -11.87
C ASN A 237 2.18 18.85 -12.05
N LEU A 238 1.39 19.92 -11.87
CA LEU A 238 -0.04 19.88 -12.16
C LEU A 238 -0.32 19.50 -13.62
N VAL A 239 0.39 20.10 -14.57
CA VAL A 239 0.27 19.76 -16.01
C VAL A 239 0.63 18.30 -16.26
N LEU A 240 1.69 17.79 -15.62
CA LEU A 240 2.08 16.39 -15.71
C LEU A 240 0.97 15.47 -15.20
N PHE A 241 0.39 15.74 -14.03
CA PHE A 241 -0.67 14.90 -13.46
C PHE A 241 -1.98 14.98 -14.23
N LEU A 242 -2.33 16.15 -14.78
CA LEU A 242 -3.43 16.26 -15.73
C LEU A 242 -3.16 15.42 -16.98
N GLY A 243 -1.92 15.41 -17.49
CA GLY A 243 -1.50 14.55 -18.59
C GLY A 243 -1.63 13.06 -18.25
N LEU A 244 -1.17 12.63 -17.08
CA LEU A 244 -1.33 11.25 -16.61
C LEU A 244 -2.80 10.87 -16.43
N GLN A 245 -3.63 11.79 -15.92
CA GLN A 245 -5.06 11.57 -15.75
C GLN A 245 -5.77 11.40 -17.10
N VAL A 246 -5.50 12.28 -18.06
CA VAL A 246 -6.04 12.17 -19.43
C VAL A 246 -5.56 10.89 -20.09
N GLY A 247 -4.28 10.52 -19.91
CA GLY A 247 -3.72 9.25 -20.37
C GLY A 247 -4.43 8.05 -19.76
N ASN A 248 -4.70 8.07 -18.45
CA ASN A 248 -5.45 7.01 -17.77
C ASN A 248 -6.88 6.89 -18.33
N VAL A 249 -7.60 8.01 -18.44
CA VAL A 249 -8.95 8.05 -19.02
C VAL A 249 -8.94 7.48 -20.44
N PHE A 250 -7.97 7.90 -21.27
CA PHE A 250 -7.82 7.40 -22.63
C PHE A 250 -7.56 5.89 -22.66
N LEU A 251 -6.63 5.38 -21.84
CA LEU A 251 -6.30 3.96 -21.78
C LEU A 251 -7.51 3.12 -21.32
N GLN A 252 -8.21 3.53 -20.25
CA GLN A 252 -9.40 2.83 -19.77
C GLN A 252 -10.50 2.80 -20.83
N MET A 253 -10.78 3.95 -21.47
CA MET A 253 -11.79 4.02 -22.53
C MET A 253 -11.39 3.22 -23.78
N PHE A 254 -10.12 3.23 -24.16
CA PHE A 254 -9.61 2.45 -25.28
C PHE A 254 -9.73 0.95 -25.01
N LEU A 255 -9.29 0.48 -23.84
CA LEU A 255 -9.43 -0.93 -23.46
C LEU A 255 -10.91 -1.36 -23.41
N LEU A 256 -11.80 -0.51 -22.89
CA LEU A 256 -13.23 -0.80 -22.86
C LEU A 256 -13.84 -0.86 -24.25
N PHE A 257 -13.42 0.05 -25.14
CA PHE A 257 -13.84 0.03 -26.53
C PHE A 257 -13.38 -1.27 -27.22
N GLU A 258 -12.11 -1.65 -27.07
CA GLU A 258 -11.59 -2.89 -27.65
C GLU A 258 -12.29 -4.13 -27.08
N ILE A 259 -12.57 -4.17 -25.77
CA ILE A 259 -13.32 -5.28 -25.15
C ILE A 259 -14.74 -5.36 -25.70
N GLU A 260 -15.45 -4.23 -25.79
CA GLU A 260 -16.82 -4.21 -26.31
C GLU A 260 -16.86 -4.67 -27.78
N PHE A 261 -15.97 -4.16 -28.63
CA PHE A 261 -15.99 -4.43 -30.06
C PHE A 261 -15.35 -5.76 -30.45
N LEU A 262 -14.22 -6.14 -29.86
CA LEU A 262 -13.48 -7.36 -30.24
C LEU A 262 -13.96 -8.60 -29.49
N ILE A 263 -14.47 -8.45 -28.26
CA ILE A 263 -14.78 -9.58 -27.40
C ILE A 263 -16.28 -9.69 -27.15
N ALA A 264 -16.89 -8.66 -26.57
CA ALA A 264 -18.29 -8.73 -26.15
C ALA A 264 -19.22 -8.88 -27.37
N PHE A 265 -19.05 -8.04 -28.40
CA PHE A 265 -19.93 -8.03 -29.58
C PHE A 265 -19.97 -9.39 -30.31
N PRO A 266 -18.83 -9.99 -30.70
CA PRO A 266 -18.85 -11.31 -31.34
C PRO A 266 -19.36 -12.42 -30.41
N ALA A 267 -19.05 -12.37 -29.12
CA ALA A 267 -19.55 -13.36 -28.16
C ALA A 267 -21.08 -13.30 -28.04
N MET A 268 -21.68 -12.11 -28.06
CA MET A 268 -23.13 -11.96 -28.07
C MET A 268 -23.77 -12.40 -29.37
N GLU A 269 -23.17 -12.09 -30.52
CA GLU A 269 -23.67 -12.54 -31.82
C GLU A 269 -23.67 -14.07 -31.91
N HIS A 270 -22.60 -14.71 -31.44
CA HIS A 270 -22.49 -16.16 -31.32
C HIS A 270 -23.53 -16.76 -30.37
N ALA A 271 -23.74 -16.15 -29.19
CA ALA A 271 -24.76 -16.57 -28.24
C ALA A 271 -26.17 -16.48 -28.82
N ARG A 272 -26.46 -15.42 -29.59
CA ARG A 272 -27.73 -15.23 -30.29
C ARG A 272 -27.93 -16.26 -31.39
N ASP A 273 -26.94 -16.50 -32.25
CA ASP A 273 -27.00 -17.51 -33.30
C ASP A 273 -27.24 -18.92 -32.72
N LEU A 274 -26.57 -19.28 -31.61
CA LEU A 274 -26.84 -20.54 -30.92
C LEU A 274 -28.27 -20.63 -30.37
N TYR A 275 -28.79 -19.54 -29.82
CA TYR A 275 -30.15 -19.49 -29.28
C TYR A 275 -31.21 -19.51 -30.39
N ASP A 276 -30.96 -18.84 -31.51
CA ASP A 276 -31.85 -18.82 -32.67
C ASP A 276 -31.92 -20.23 -33.29
N ARG A 277 -30.77 -20.91 -33.49
CA ARG A 277 -30.74 -22.30 -33.94
C ARG A 277 -31.44 -23.27 -32.99
N PHE A 278 -31.29 -23.06 -31.68
CA PHE A 278 -32.04 -23.82 -30.68
C PHE A 278 -33.53 -23.59 -30.82
N THR A 279 -33.94 -22.33 -30.98
CA THR A 279 -35.34 -21.92 -31.07
C THR A 279 -36.00 -22.48 -32.33
N ASP A 280 -35.36 -22.28 -33.49
CA ASP A 280 -35.81 -22.80 -34.78
C ASP A 280 -35.93 -24.33 -34.76
N ARG A 281 -34.98 -25.03 -34.12
CA ARG A 281 -34.98 -26.49 -34.07
C ARG A 281 -36.03 -27.05 -33.11
N CYS A 282 -36.20 -26.44 -31.95
CA CYS A 282 -37.03 -27.00 -30.88
C CYS A 282 -38.49 -26.53 -30.93
N TYR A 283 -38.74 -25.33 -31.45
CA TYR A 283 -40.08 -24.75 -31.55
C TYR A 283 -40.60 -24.68 -32.99
N GLY A 284 -39.73 -24.71 -34.00
CA GLY A 284 -40.12 -24.61 -35.41
C GLY A 284 -40.84 -23.30 -35.76
N GLU A 285 -41.45 -23.22 -36.95
CA GLU A 285 -42.34 -22.09 -37.31
C GLU A 285 -43.69 -22.17 -36.56
N ASP A 286 -44.12 -23.37 -36.17
CA ASP A 286 -45.38 -23.61 -35.46
C ASP A 286 -45.16 -23.56 -33.93
N LEU A 287 -45.28 -22.36 -33.35
CA LEU A 287 -45.23 -22.05 -31.90
C LEU A 287 -46.21 -22.85 -31.00
N MET A 288 -47.00 -23.77 -31.58
CA MET A 288 -48.02 -24.59 -30.90
C MET A 288 -47.62 -26.08 -30.76
N ALA A 289 -46.38 -26.45 -31.11
CA ALA A 289 -45.89 -27.81 -30.89
C ALA A 289 -45.99 -28.22 -29.41
N SER A 290 -46.34 -29.49 -29.14
CA SER A 290 -46.56 -29.98 -27.78
C SER A 290 -45.26 -29.96 -26.97
N SER A 291 -45.33 -29.74 -25.65
CA SER A 291 -44.14 -29.70 -24.78
C SER A 291 -43.31 -30.99 -24.78
N GLU A 292 -43.94 -32.12 -25.13
CA GLU A 292 -43.27 -33.43 -25.20
C GLU A 292 -42.32 -33.51 -26.41
N ASP A 293 -42.66 -32.84 -27.51
CA ASP A 293 -41.84 -32.79 -28.72
C ASP A 293 -40.56 -31.98 -28.50
N VAL A 294 -40.61 -30.89 -27.72
CA VAL A 294 -39.46 -30.00 -27.44
C VAL A 294 -38.30 -30.75 -26.76
N SER A 295 -38.61 -31.61 -25.77
CA SER A 295 -37.58 -32.37 -25.05
C SER A 295 -36.87 -33.37 -25.95
N THR A 296 -37.62 -34.08 -26.80
CA THR A 296 -37.06 -35.06 -27.74
C THR A 296 -36.25 -34.37 -28.84
N LEU A 297 -36.72 -33.23 -29.35
CA LEU A 297 -35.99 -32.39 -30.30
C LEU A 297 -34.68 -31.89 -29.71
N PHE A 298 -34.68 -31.39 -28.47
CA PHE A 298 -33.47 -30.95 -27.77
C PHE A 298 -32.51 -32.11 -27.45
N GLN A 299 -33.02 -33.32 -27.19
CA GLN A 299 -32.17 -34.50 -27.04
C GLN A 299 -31.53 -34.93 -28.36
N SER A 300 -32.22 -34.75 -29.48
CA SER A 300 -31.73 -35.06 -30.83
C SER A 300 -30.82 -33.98 -31.43
N TRP A 301 -30.74 -32.81 -30.78
CA TRP A 301 -29.95 -31.68 -31.28
C TRP A 301 -28.44 -31.96 -31.20
N ASP A 302 -27.67 -31.33 -32.08
CA ASP A 302 -26.24 -31.59 -32.23
C ASP A 302 -25.50 -31.46 -30.89
N GLY A 303 -24.74 -32.50 -30.53
CA GLY A 303 -24.14 -32.63 -29.21
C GLY A 303 -23.16 -31.50 -28.88
N THR A 304 -22.49 -30.94 -29.89
CA THR A 304 -21.53 -29.86 -29.71
C THR A 304 -22.22 -28.52 -29.43
N ALA A 305 -23.14 -28.08 -30.31
CA ALA A 305 -23.93 -26.87 -30.12
C ALA A 305 -24.77 -26.91 -28.83
N LYS A 306 -25.32 -28.08 -28.49
CA LYS A 306 -26.03 -28.29 -27.23
C LYS A 306 -25.13 -28.13 -26.01
N ALA A 307 -23.94 -28.75 -26.02
CA ALA A 307 -22.99 -28.64 -24.91
C ALA A 307 -22.55 -27.19 -24.71
N GLU A 308 -22.32 -26.47 -25.81
CA GLU A 308 -21.96 -25.06 -25.80
C GLU A 308 -23.10 -24.18 -25.27
N LEU A 309 -24.35 -24.39 -25.72
CA LEU A 309 -25.51 -23.67 -25.21
C LEU A 309 -25.69 -23.88 -23.69
N CYS A 310 -25.52 -25.12 -23.22
CA CYS A 310 -25.60 -25.47 -21.80
C CYS A 310 -24.48 -24.85 -20.95
N GLN A 311 -23.39 -24.35 -21.55
CA GLN A 311 -22.30 -23.69 -20.85
C GLN A 311 -22.55 -22.19 -20.61
N PHE A 312 -23.59 -21.60 -21.21
CA PHE A 312 -23.89 -20.19 -20.93
C PHE A 312 -24.28 -19.98 -19.46
N PRO A 313 -23.81 -18.89 -18.83
CA PRO A 313 -24.08 -18.60 -17.42
C PRO A 313 -25.58 -18.56 -17.07
N LEU A 314 -26.43 -18.20 -18.04
CA LEU A 314 -27.89 -18.17 -17.87
C LEU A 314 -28.51 -19.55 -17.58
N THR A 315 -27.82 -20.65 -17.92
CA THR A 315 -28.24 -22.01 -17.57
C THR A 315 -28.12 -22.28 -16.07
N ASN A 316 -27.22 -21.56 -15.38
CA ASN A 316 -27.10 -21.57 -13.92
C ASN A 316 -27.29 -20.15 -13.36
N PRO A 317 -28.54 -19.65 -13.31
CA PRO A 317 -28.83 -18.25 -13.02
C PRO A 317 -28.36 -17.84 -11.62
N THR A 318 -28.35 -18.77 -10.65
CA THR A 318 -27.86 -18.49 -9.30
C THR A 318 -26.38 -18.14 -9.30
N PHE A 319 -25.55 -18.93 -9.99
CA PHE A 319 -24.12 -18.67 -10.05
C PHE A 319 -23.82 -17.39 -10.81
N PHE A 320 -24.45 -17.21 -11.98
CA PHE A 320 -24.30 -16.01 -12.79
C PHE A 320 -24.69 -14.73 -12.04
N PHE A 321 -25.85 -14.74 -11.36
CA PHE A 321 -26.31 -13.63 -10.54
C PHE A 321 -25.31 -13.27 -9.44
N MET A 322 -24.69 -14.25 -8.78
CA MET A 322 -23.65 -13.98 -7.78
C MET A 322 -22.43 -13.28 -8.38
N VAL A 323 -22.00 -13.67 -9.59
CA VAL A 323 -20.87 -13.01 -10.27
C VAL A 323 -21.21 -11.56 -10.64
N ILE A 324 -22.38 -11.32 -11.23
CA ILE A 324 -22.83 -9.95 -11.56
C ILE A 324 -23.03 -9.11 -10.30
N LEU A 325 -23.52 -9.70 -9.21
CA LEU A 325 -23.67 -9.02 -7.93
C LEU A 325 -22.32 -8.62 -7.33
N ILE A 326 -21.32 -9.53 -7.35
CA ILE A 326 -19.95 -9.22 -6.91
C ILE A 326 -19.36 -8.10 -7.77
N TRP A 327 -19.50 -8.19 -9.09
CA TRP A 327 -19.06 -7.15 -10.02
C TRP A 327 -19.70 -5.79 -9.70
N THR A 328 -21.01 -5.78 -9.44
CA THR A 328 -21.77 -4.58 -9.10
C THR A 328 -21.37 -4.01 -7.73
N PHE A 329 -21.05 -4.85 -6.75
CA PHE A 329 -20.51 -4.37 -5.47
C PHE A 329 -19.12 -3.77 -5.61
N PHE A 330 -18.26 -4.39 -6.40
CA PHE A 330 -16.90 -3.90 -6.66
C PHE A 330 -16.94 -2.50 -7.29
N LEU A 331 -17.72 -2.32 -8.36
CA LEU A 331 -17.90 -0.99 -8.98
C LEU A 331 -18.69 -0.02 -8.09
N GLY A 332 -19.65 -0.53 -7.32
CA GLY A 332 -20.42 0.26 -6.36
C GLY A 332 -19.54 0.87 -5.27
N HIS A 333 -18.52 0.14 -4.81
CA HIS A 333 -17.51 0.65 -3.88
C HIS A 333 -16.76 1.86 -4.48
N GLU A 334 -16.23 1.72 -5.69
CA GLU A 334 -15.49 2.78 -6.39
C GLU A 334 -16.36 4.02 -6.65
N LEU A 335 -17.62 3.81 -7.04
CA LEU A 335 -18.57 4.88 -7.28
C LEU A 335 -18.90 5.62 -5.98
N LYS A 336 -19.17 4.86 -4.89
CA LYS A 336 -19.46 5.42 -3.58
C LYS A 336 -18.31 6.26 -3.06
N GLN A 337 -17.08 5.75 -3.16
CA GLN A 337 -15.88 6.50 -2.77
C GLN A 337 -15.76 7.79 -3.58
N THR A 338 -15.94 7.73 -4.91
CA THR A 338 -15.90 8.91 -5.79
C THR A 338 -16.96 9.95 -5.40
N VAL A 339 -18.20 9.52 -5.16
CA VAL A 339 -19.30 10.40 -4.73
C VAL A 339 -19.03 11.01 -3.35
N TYR A 340 -18.48 10.22 -2.43
CA TYR A 340 -18.12 10.68 -1.09
C TYR A 340 -17.04 11.78 -1.14
N PHE A 341 -15.96 11.56 -1.89
CA PHE A 341 -14.90 12.55 -2.11
C PHE A 341 -15.40 13.81 -2.83
N PHE A 342 -16.24 13.64 -3.85
CA PHE A 342 -16.89 14.74 -4.54
C PHE A 342 -17.73 15.58 -3.59
N TRP A 343 -18.60 14.94 -2.80
CA TRP A 343 -19.48 15.59 -1.84
C TRP A 343 -18.70 16.39 -0.80
N HIS A 344 -17.64 15.81 -0.23
CA HIS A 344 -16.78 16.50 0.72
C HIS A 344 -16.09 17.70 0.10
N THR A 345 -15.55 17.56 -1.12
CA THR A 345 -14.88 18.66 -1.83
C THR A 345 -15.83 19.83 -2.08
N ILE A 346 -17.08 19.56 -2.48
CA ILE A 346 -18.10 20.60 -2.67
C ILE A 346 -18.48 21.27 -1.35
N ARG A 347 -18.54 20.50 -0.25
CA ARG A 347 -18.92 20.97 1.09
C ARG A 347 -17.83 21.69 1.88
N LEU A 348 -16.57 21.65 1.45
CA LEU A 348 -15.50 22.44 2.08
C LEU A 348 -15.90 23.91 2.24
N GLN A 349 -15.48 24.59 3.30
CA GLN A 349 -15.89 25.98 3.49
C GLN A 349 -15.20 26.91 2.47
N ARG A 350 -15.88 28.01 2.10
CA ARG A 350 -15.28 29.03 1.25
C ARG A 350 -14.38 29.92 2.11
N PRO A 351 -13.13 30.19 1.71
CA PRO A 351 -12.24 31.07 2.46
C PRO A 351 -12.78 32.51 2.46
N ALA A 352 -12.61 33.23 3.58
CA ALA A 352 -12.99 34.64 3.70
C ALA A 352 -12.16 35.54 2.76
N GLU A 353 -10.87 35.23 2.60
CA GLU A 353 -9.92 36.05 1.83
C GLU A 353 -9.66 35.51 0.42
N GLY A 354 -10.41 34.49 -0.03
CA GLY A 354 -10.28 33.92 -1.38
C GLY A 354 -9.10 32.96 -1.60
N TRP A 355 -8.19 32.82 -0.64
CA TRP A 355 -7.01 31.94 -0.70
C TRP A 355 -7.27 30.57 -0.04
N VAL A 356 -6.55 29.55 -0.49
CA VAL A 356 -6.58 28.20 0.11
C VAL A 356 -5.60 28.16 1.28
N TYR A 357 -6.06 27.74 2.46
CA TYR A 357 -5.21 27.61 3.64
C TYR A 357 -4.77 26.16 3.83
N ILE A 358 -3.45 25.97 3.84
CA ILE A 358 -2.79 24.70 4.18
C ILE A 358 -2.20 24.87 5.57
N LEU A 359 -2.76 24.16 6.55
CA LEU A 359 -2.17 24.09 7.89
C LEU A 359 -1.11 22.99 7.91
N ASP A 360 0.12 23.38 8.23
CA ASP A 360 1.20 22.45 8.57
C ASP A 360 1.23 22.23 10.08
N HIS A 361 0.81 21.04 10.51
CA HIS A 361 0.94 20.63 11.90
C HIS A 361 2.40 20.23 12.16
N GLN A 362 3.15 21.11 12.83
CA GLN A 362 4.58 20.95 13.12
C GLN A 362 4.95 19.62 13.79
N ASP A 363 4.03 19.00 14.54
CA ASP A 363 4.28 17.74 15.23
C ASP A 363 4.03 16.49 14.37
N GLN A 364 3.35 16.59 13.22
CA GLN A 364 2.94 15.43 12.43
C GLN A 364 3.25 15.48 10.93
N SER A 365 3.82 16.57 10.40
CA SER A 365 4.11 16.72 8.96
C SER A 365 2.88 16.48 8.06
N GLN A 366 1.69 16.86 8.53
CA GLN A 366 0.43 16.69 7.81
C GLN A 366 -0.03 18.03 7.24
N PHE A 367 -0.46 18.00 5.97
CA PHE A 367 -1.02 19.14 5.26
C PHE A 367 -2.54 19.01 5.21
N VAL A 368 -3.26 19.87 5.92
CA VAL A 368 -4.73 19.84 5.94
C VAL A 368 -5.28 20.97 5.05
N ILE A 369 -6.05 20.62 4.02
CA ILE A 369 -6.71 21.60 3.12
C ILE A 369 -8.05 22.00 3.75
N THR A 370 -8.10 23.16 4.39
CA THR A 370 -9.30 23.57 5.16
C THR A 370 -10.36 24.31 4.33
N HIS A 371 -9.92 25.14 3.39
CA HIS A 371 -10.81 26.03 2.64
C HIS A 371 -10.52 25.97 1.15
N MET A 372 -11.58 26.04 0.33
CA MET A 372 -11.47 25.98 -1.14
C MET A 372 -12.37 27.00 -1.82
N ASN A 373 -11.83 27.73 -2.80
CA ASN A 373 -12.61 28.68 -3.60
C ASN A 373 -13.64 27.94 -4.49
N GLY A 374 -14.79 28.56 -4.74
CA GLY A 374 -15.87 27.98 -5.56
C GLY A 374 -15.44 27.63 -6.99
N MET A 375 -14.55 28.43 -7.59
CA MET A 375 -14.01 28.14 -8.93
C MET A 375 -13.13 26.89 -8.94
N LEU A 376 -12.27 26.72 -7.92
CA LEU A 376 -11.43 25.52 -7.77
C LEU A 376 -12.28 24.27 -7.51
N LYS A 377 -13.35 24.39 -6.71
CA LYS A 377 -14.32 23.29 -6.53
C LYS A 377 -14.97 22.87 -7.83
N PHE A 378 -15.44 23.84 -8.62
CA PHE A 378 -16.04 23.57 -9.93
C PHE A 378 -15.04 22.93 -10.89
N TRP A 379 -13.80 23.43 -10.90
CA TRP A 379 -12.70 22.84 -11.66
C TRP A 379 -12.45 21.38 -11.29
N ILE A 380 -12.25 21.08 -10.01
CA ILE A 380 -12.03 19.70 -9.52
C ILE A 380 -13.23 18.81 -9.82
N ALA A 381 -14.46 19.30 -9.60
CA ALA A 381 -15.69 18.60 -9.94
C ALA A 381 -15.74 18.15 -11.40
N PHE A 382 -15.45 19.06 -12.32
CA PHE A 382 -15.59 18.81 -13.75
C PHE A 382 -14.39 18.07 -14.35
N ILE A 383 -13.18 18.37 -13.90
CA ILE A 383 -11.95 17.80 -14.46
C ILE A 383 -11.59 16.47 -13.82
N VAL A 384 -11.85 16.27 -12.53
CA VAL A 384 -11.41 15.07 -11.80
C VAL A 384 -12.57 14.10 -11.60
N PHE A 385 -13.65 14.54 -10.96
CA PHE A 385 -14.72 13.63 -10.52
C PHE A 385 -15.65 13.19 -11.66
N LEU A 386 -16.02 14.10 -12.56
CA LEU A 386 -16.95 13.79 -13.65
C LEU A 386 -16.40 12.70 -14.61
N PRO A 387 -15.15 12.76 -15.10
CA PRO A 387 -14.61 11.69 -15.94
C PRO A 387 -14.53 10.35 -15.20
N LYS A 388 -14.11 10.34 -13.93
CA LYS A 388 -14.07 9.13 -13.10
C LYS A 388 -15.45 8.50 -12.95
N PHE A 389 -16.49 9.31 -12.74
CA PHE A 389 -17.88 8.86 -12.64
C PHE A 389 -18.39 8.27 -13.96
N ILE A 390 -18.12 8.92 -15.10
CA ILE A 390 -18.52 8.42 -16.42
C ILE A 390 -17.85 7.07 -16.70
N ILE A 391 -16.55 6.94 -16.45
CA ILE A 391 -15.83 5.69 -16.67
C ILE A 391 -16.40 4.57 -15.81
N ALA A 392 -16.68 4.81 -14.53
CA ALA A 392 -17.26 3.80 -13.65
C ALA A 392 -18.61 3.27 -14.17
N ILE A 393 -19.48 4.14 -14.70
CA ILE A 393 -20.77 3.73 -15.28
C ILE A 393 -20.57 2.94 -16.58
N VAL A 394 -19.73 3.43 -17.48
CA VAL A 394 -19.45 2.75 -18.75
C VAL A 394 -18.81 1.37 -18.50
N LEU A 395 -17.87 1.30 -17.56
CA LEU A 395 -17.19 0.09 -17.16
C LEU A 395 -18.15 -0.93 -16.54
N TRP A 396 -19.07 -0.48 -15.67
CA TRP A 396 -20.11 -1.36 -15.12
C TRP A 396 -20.98 -1.96 -16.24
N TYR A 397 -21.46 -1.12 -17.16
CA TYR A 397 -22.33 -1.54 -18.27
C TYR A 397 -21.64 -2.51 -19.23
N VAL A 398 -20.45 -2.15 -19.74
CA VAL A 398 -19.66 -3.00 -20.65
C VAL A 398 -19.24 -4.29 -19.94
N GLY A 399 -18.82 -4.20 -18.69
CA GLY A 399 -18.45 -5.37 -17.89
C GLY A 399 -19.59 -6.35 -17.69
N ALA A 400 -20.78 -5.86 -17.31
CA ALA A 400 -21.97 -6.71 -17.17
C ALA A 400 -22.36 -7.39 -18.49
N ARG A 401 -22.30 -6.63 -19.60
CA ARG A 401 -22.58 -7.14 -20.95
C ARG A 401 -21.59 -8.23 -21.38
N TRP A 402 -20.30 -7.99 -21.17
CA TRP A 402 -19.24 -8.96 -21.48
C TRP A 402 -19.34 -10.23 -20.63
N LEU A 403 -19.59 -10.11 -19.32
CA LEU A 403 -19.78 -11.25 -18.42
C LEU A 403 -21.00 -12.09 -18.84
N THR A 404 -22.11 -11.45 -19.22
CA THR A 404 -23.32 -12.15 -19.69
C THR A 404 -23.06 -12.95 -20.97
N ALA A 405 -22.23 -12.42 -21.86
CA ALA A 405 -21.93 -13.03 -23.17
C ALA A 405 -20.88 -14.14 -23.10
N THR A 406 -20.21 -14.33 -21.95
CA THR A 406 -19.08 -15.26 -21.82
C THR A 406 -19.57 -16.71 -21.65
N PRO A 407 -19.26 -17.65 -22.54
CA PRO A 407 -19.60 -19.05 -22.37
C PRO A 407 -18.64 -19.73 -21.37
N GLY A 408 -19.20 -20.55 -20.49
CA GLY A 408 -18.44 -21.33 -19.52
C GLY A 408 -18.11 -20.59 -18.22
N VAL A 409 -18.17 -21.32 -17.12
CA VAL A 409 -17.92 -20.80 -15.76
C VAL A 409 -16.48 -20.34 -15.58
N ASP A 410 -15.52 -21.08 -16.13
CA ASP A 410 -14.09 -20.77 -15.99
C ASP A 410 -13.73 -19.45 -16.70
N ASN A 411 -14.26 -19.26 -17.90
CA ASN A 411 -14.07 -18.03 -18.67
C ASN A 411 -14.77 -16.84 -18.00
N LEU A 412 -15.94 -17.06 -17.40
CA LEU A 412 -16.67 -16.01 -16.68
C LEU A 412 -15.83 -15.46 -15.51
N MET A 413 -15.21 -16.36 -14.72
CA MET A 413 -14.32 -15.98 -13.63
C MET A 413 -13.08 -15.24 -14.14
N LEU A 414 -12.43 -15.76 -15.18
CA LEU A 414 -11.25 -15.13 -15.79
C LEU A 414 -11.56 -13.71 -16.31
N ASN A 415 -12.70 -13.55 -16.99
CA ASN A 415 -13.13 -12.27 -17.53
C ASN A 415 -13.49 -11.28 -16.42
N SER A 416 -14.06 -11.74 -15.29
CA SER A 416 -14.30 -10.88 -14.13
C SER A 416 -13.00 -10.34 -13.51
N LEU A 417 -11.94 -11.15 -13.45
CA LEU A 417 -10.63 -10.72 -12.97
C LEU A 417 -9.96 -9.73 -13.93
N ALA A 418 -10.11 -9.95 -15.23
CA ALA A 418 -9.62 -9.02 -16.25
C ALA A 418 -10.30 -7.64 -16.14
N LEU A 419 -11.59 -7.61 -15.84
CA LEU A 419 -12.31 -6.36 -15.59
C LEU A 419 -11.81 -5.61 -14.34
N THR A 420 -11.49 -6.32 -13.25
CA THR A 420 -10.87 -5.74 -12.06
C THR A 420 -9.55 -5.05 -12.39
N PHE A 421 -8.71 -5.66 -13.23
CA PHE A 421 -7.45 -5.05 -13.66
C PHE A 421 -7.64 -3.69 -14.36
N ILE A 422 -8.71 -3.53 -15.16
CA ILE A 422 -9.02 -2.25 -15.82
C ILE A 422 -9.43 -1.18 -14.80
N CYS A 423 -10.15 -1.59 -13.74
CA CYS A 423 -10.55 -0.70 -12.66
C CYS A 423 -9.33 -0.17 -11.88
N GLU A 424 -8.33 -1.02 -11.64
CA GLU A 424 -7.11 -0.69 -10.88
C GLU A 424 -6.02 0.01 -11.73
N LEU A 425 -6.30 0.34 -12.99
CA LEU A 425 -5.31 0.91 -13.91
C LEU A 425 -4.80 2.28 -13.42
N ASP A 426 -5.65 3.09 -12.80
CA ASP A 426 -5.27 4.40 -12.28
C ASP A 426 -4.29 4.29 -11.10
N GLU A 427 -4.52 3.35 -10.19
CA GLU A 427 -3.58 3.01 -9.12
C GLU A 427 -2.25 2.48 -9.66
N LEU A 428 -2.30 1.64 -10.71
CA LEU A 428 -1.10 1.09 -11.32
C LEU A 428 -0.24 2.21 -11.95
N ILE A 429 -0.86 3.12 -12.70
CA ILE A 429 -0.16 4.27 -13.29
C ILE A 429 0.34 5.20 -12.17
N PHE A 430 -0.42 5.42 -11.11
CA PHE A 430 0.05 6.19 -9.95
C PHE A 430 1.32 5.59 -9.35
N ARG A 431 1.31 4.29 -9.05
CA ARG A 431 2.43 3.60 -8.39
C ARG A 431 3.68 3.59 -9.25
N THR A 432 3.54 3.52 -10.57
CA THR A 432 4.66 3.40 -11.52
C THR A 432 5.20 4.74 -11.99
N CYS A 433 4.34 5.72 -12.26
CA CYS A 433 4.73 7.00 -12.85
C CYS A 433 5.04 8.09 -11.81
N THR A 434 4.63 7.91 -10.55
CA THR A 434 4.82 8.91 -9.50
C THR A 434 6.06 8.61 -8.66
N SER A 435 6.88 9.62 -8.37
CA SER A 435 8.05 9.46 -7.51
C SER A 435 7.68 9.26 -6.03
N GLU A 436 8.52 8.58 -5.26
CA GLU A 436 8.28 8.33 -3.84
C GLU A 436 8.11 9.61 -3.00
N ASN A 437 8.81 10.69 -3.38
CA ASN A 437 8.67 11.98 -2.71
C ASN A 437 7.26 12.57 -2.89
N ILE A 438 6.70 12.43 -4.10
CA ILE A 438 5.35 12.90 -4.41
C ILE A 438 4.31 12.02 -3.71
N LYS A 439 4.52 10.70 -3.67
CA LYS A 439 3.67 9.77 -2.90
C LYS A 439 3.64 10.12 -1.42
N ALA A 440 4.81 10.36 -0.81
CA ALA A 440 4.92 10.78 0.58
C ALA A 440 4.22 12.14 0.83
N CYS A 441 4.30 13.07 -0.13
CA CYS A 441 3.58 14.33 -0.07
C CYS A 441 2.05 14.15 -0.11
N LEU A 442 1.56 13.24 -0.97
CA LEU A 442 0.13 12.92 -1.07
C LEU A 442 -0.38 12.27 0.23
N GLU A 443 0.37 11.32 0.80
CA GLU A 443 0.01 10.65 2.06
C GLU A 443 -0.10 11.62 3.25
N ARG A 444 0.73 12.66 3.26
CA ARG A 444 0.70 13.75 4.24
C ARG A 444 -0.47 14.71 4.04
N THR A 445 -1.01 14.78 2.82
CA THR A 445 -2.13 15.66 2.53
C THR A 445 -3.44 15.00 2.96
N LYS A 446 -4.32 15.81 3.53
CA LYS A 446 -5.49 15.38 4.26
C LYS A 446 -6.65 16.35 4.03
N LEU A 447 -7.87 15.81 3.88
CA LEU A 447 -9.09 16.60 3.79
C LEU A 447 -9.84 16.55 5.14
N PRO A 448 -10.20 17.69 5.74
CA PRO A 448 -11.01 17.68 6.95
C PRO A 448 -12.40 17.15 6.62
N MET A 449 -12.89 16.21 7.40
CA MET A 449 -14.28 15.77 7.27
C MET A 449 -15.17 16.79 7.97
N ALA A 450 -16.31 17.11 7.35
CA ALA A 450 -17.33 17.89 8.04
C ALA A 450 -17.75 17.13 9.31
N PRO A 451 -17.81 17.79 10.48
CA PRO A 451 -18.10 17.11 11.74
C PRO A 451 -19.44 16.37 11.61
N LEU A 452 -19.36 15.04 11.63
CA LEU A 452 -20.55 14.21 11.69
C LEU A 452 -21.14 14.36 13.10
N PRO A 453 -22.46 14.47 13.24
CA PRO A 453 -23.08 14.51 14.56
C PRO A 453 -22.68 13.23 15.31
N ALA A 454 -22.01 13.41 16.46
CA ALA A 454 -21.48 12.32 17.27
C ALA A 454 -22.61 11.40 17.76
N GLY A 455 -22.88 10.34 17.02
CA GLY A 455 -23.89 9.35 17.33
C GLY A 455 -24.12 8.38 16.16
N PRO A 456 -24.67 7.18 16.41
CA PRO A 456 -25.07 6.26 15.37
C PRO A 456 -26.14 6.93 14.49
N SER A 457 -25.69 7.54 13.40
CA SER A 457 -26.58 8.22 12.49
C SER A 457 -27.40 7.19 11.75
N LYS A 458 -28.73 7.29 11.85
CA LYS A 458 -29.66 6.54 11.01
C LYS A 458 -29.33 6.69 9.52
N ALA A 459 -28.68 7.80 9.13
CA ALA A 459 -28.26 8.04 7.76
C ALA A 459 -27.27 6.99 7.25
N GLY A 460 -26.30 6.54 8.06
CA GLY A 460 -25.33 5.53 7.62
C GLY A 460 -25.97 4.16 7.37
N ALA A 461 -26.94 3.78 8.21
CA ALA A 461 -27.71 2.55 8.00
C ALA A 461 -28.61 2.65 6.74
N VAL A 462 -29.26 3.79 6.53
CA VAL A 462 -30.08 4.04 5.33
C VAL A 462 -29.21 4.04 4.08
N GLU A 463 -28.06 4.71 4.09
CA GLU A 463 -27.11 4.73 2.99
C GLU A 463 -26.63 3.32 2.64
N THR A 464 -26.23 2.54 3.65
CA THR A 464 -25.82 1.14 3.45
C THR A 464 -26.96 0.29 2.87
N ALA A 465 -28.18 0.44 3.38
CA ALA A 465 -29.34 -0.28 2.85
C ALA A 465 -29.63 0.12 1.40
N VAL A 466 -29.57 1.41 1.06
CA VAL A 466 -29.76 1.92 -0.30
C VAL A 466 -28.67 1.39 -1.23
N THR A 467 -27.40 1.38 -0.81
CA THR A 467 -26.30 0.81 -1.60
C THR A 467 -26.54 -0.68 -1.85
N VAL A 468 -26.85 -1.46 -0.81
CA VAL A 468 -27.09 -2.90 -0.97
C VAL A 468 -28.28 -3.15 -1.88
N VAL A 469 -29.44 -2.59 -1.59
CA VAL A 469 -30.66 -2.77 -2.41
C VAL A 469 -30.44 -2.29 -3.84
N GLY A 470 -29.74 -1.17 -4.02
CA GLY A 470 -29.36 -0.66 -5.34
C GLY A 470 -28.48 -1.62 -6.12
N CYS A 471 -27.44 -2.20 -5.49
CA CYS A 471 -26.59 -3.21 -6.12
C CYS A 471 -27.37 -4.47 -6.49
N PHE A 472 -28.29 -4.93 -5.63
CA PHE A 472 -29.16 -6.07 -5.95
C PHE A 472 -30.11 -5.77 -7.11
N ALA A 473 -30.72 -4.58 -7.14
CA ALA A 473 -31.60 -4.17 -8.23
C ALA A 473 -30.85 -4.02 -9.55
N LEU A 474 -29.66 -3.41 -9.53
CA LEU A 474 -28.79 -3.26 -10.70
C LEU A 474 -28.26 -4.59 -11.22
N ALA A 475 -27.92 -5.53 -10.33
CA ALA A 475 -27.48 -6.87 -10.74
C ALA A 475 -28.61 -7.73 -11.35
N PHE A 476 -29.87 -7.37 -11.07
CA PHE A 476 -31.03 -8.05 -11.63
C PHE A 476 -31.46 -7.47 -13.00
N LEU A 477 -31.15 -6.20 -13.25
CA LEU A 477 -31.36 -5.51 -14.53
C LEU A 477 -30.30 -5.94 -15.55
#